data_AF-A0A9X2A2H7-F1
#
_entry.id   AF-A0A9X2A2H7-F1
#
_cell.length_a   1.000
_cell.length_b   1.000
_cell.length_c   1.000
_cell.angle_alpha   90.00
_cell.angle_beta   90.00
_cell.angle_gamma   90.00
#
_symmetry.space_group_name_H-M   'P 1'
#
loop_
_entity.id
_entity.type
_entity.pdbx_description
1 polymer ?
#
loop_
_entity_poly.entity_id
_entity_poly.type
_entity_poly.pdbx_seq_one_letter_code
_entity_poly.pdbx_strand_id
1 'polypeptide(L)' 'MCKVASDLKNGLNLSEQTMDDLKARYHVLMKELKTAREAFQFERTSSVKMEMVYIIEELKNRKVKKEEQS' A
#
# COMPACT_ATOMS: atom_id res chain seq x y z
N MET A 1 7.16 -8.90 -18.08
CA MET A 1 6.24 -7.88 -17.53
C MET A 1 5.35 -8.56 -16.50
N CYS A 2 5.52 -8.22 -15.21
CA CYS A 2 4.82 -8.89 -14.12
C CYS A 2 3.35 -8.40 -14.06
N LYS A 3 2.44 -9.09 -14.78
CA LYS A 3 0.99 -8.79 -14.78
C LYS A 3 0.37 -8.80 -13.37
N VAL A 4 1.00 -9.52 -12.44
CA VAL A 4 0.59 -9.66 -11.04
C VAL A 4 0.46 -8.31 -10.31
N ALA A 5 1.23 -7.29 -10.70
CA ALA A 5 1.22 -6.00 -10.01
C ALA A 5 -0.06 -5.18 -10.25
N SER A 6 -0.67 -5.32 -11.43
CA SER A 6 -1.91 -4.62 -11.77
C SER A 6 -3.11 -5.23 -11.06
N ASP A 7 -3.15 -6.56 -10.95
CA ASP A 7 -4.26 -7.29 -10.34
C ASP A 7 -4.30 -7.09 -8.82
N LEU A 8 -3.14 -7.02 -8.15
CA LEU A 8 -3.08 -6.75 -6.71
C LEU A 8 -3.55 -5.32 -6.38
N LYS A 9 -3.16 -4.34 -7.19
CA LYS A 9 -3.56 -2.94 -6.99
C LYS A 9 -5.06 -2.76 -7.16
N ASN A 10 -5.66 -3.49 -8.11
CA ASN A 10 -7.10 -3.54 -8.33
C ASN A 10 -7.84 -4.28 -7.21
N GLY A 11 -7.30 -5.37 -6.67
CA GLY A 11 -7.91 -6.09 -5.55
C GLY A 11 -7.95 -5.31 -4.23
N LEU A 12 -7.10 -4.28 -4.09
CA LEU A 12 -7.02 -3.44 -2.90
C LEU A 12 -7.94 -2.20 -2.95
N ASN A 13 -8.60 -1.92 -4.08
CA ASN A 13 -9.47 -0.75 -4.30
C ASN A 13 -8.86 0.58 -3.80
N LEU A 14 -7.53 0.73 -3.91
CA LEU A 14 -6.81 1.86 -3.33
C LEU A 14 -7.25 3.21 -3.91
N SER A 15 -7.68 3.24 -5.18
CA SER A 15 -8.19 4.43 -5.86
C SER A 15 -9.49 4.97 -5.28
N GLU A 16 -10.30 4.12 -4.63
CA GLU A 16 -11.60 4.49 -4.05
C GLU A 16 -11.46 4.98 -2.60
N GLN A 17 -10.37 4.63 -1.93
CA GLN A 17 -10.08 5.06 -0.55
C GLN A 17 -9.65 6.53 -0.50
N THR A 18 -9.98 7.23 0.59
CA THR A 18 -9.53 8.61 0.79
C THR A 18 -8.03 8.68 1.15
N MET A 19 -7.44 9.88 1.11
CA MET A 19 -6.05 10.07 1.54
C MET A 19 -5.81 9.66 3.00
N ASP A 20 -6.79 9.88 3.87
CA ASP A 20 -6.66 9.58 5.29
C ASP A 20 -6.89 8.09 5.57
N ASP A 21 -7.78 7.43 4.81
CA ASP A 21 -7.93 5.96 4.84
C ASP A 21 -6.64 5.25 4.45
N LEU A 22 -5.99 5.71 3.37
CA LEU A 22 -4.72 5.16 2.91
C LEU A 22 -3.61 5.31 3.96
N LYS A 23 -3.53 6.46 4.63
CA LYS A 23 -2.57 6.67 5.73
C LYS A 23 -2.90 5.78 6.95
N ALA A 24 -4.18 5.69 7.31
CA ALA A 24 -4.63 4.85 8.42
C ALA A 24 -4.28 3.38 8.16
N ARG A 25 -4.55 2.88 6.94
CA ARG A 25 -4.18 1.52 6.52
C ARG A 25 -2.67 1.31 6.57
N TYR A 26 -1.88 2.27 6.11
CA TYR A 26 -0.42 2.20 6.20
C TYR A 26 0.06 2.05 7.66
N HIS A 27 -0.53 2.79 8.61
CA HIS A 27 -0.19 2.66 10.03
C HIS A 27 -0.55 1.29 10.60
N VAL A 28 -1.66 0.69 10.16
CA VAL A 28 -2.01 -0.69 10.52
C VAL A 28 -0.98 -1.67 9.97
N LEU A 29 -0.62 -1.54 8.69
CA LEU A 29 0.39 -2.41 8.04
C LEU A 29 1.76 -2.32 8.70
N MET A 30 2.15 -1.16 9.22
CA MET A 30 3.39 -1.02 10.00
C MET A 30 3.38 -1.90 11.26
N LYS A 31 2.25 -2.00 11.95
CA LYS A 31 2.10 -2.88 13.12
C LYS A 31 2.09 -4.35 12.70
N GLU A 32 1.35 -4.69 11.65
CA GLU A 32 1.31 -6.05 11.11
C GLU A 32 2.69 -6.52 10.64
N LEU A 33 3.47 -5.64 10.00
CA LEU A 33 4.83 -5.94 9.55
C LEU A 33 5.74 -6.29 10.72
N LYS A 34 5.64 -5.53 11.82
CA LYS A 34 6.41 -5.81 13.04
C LYS A 34 6.04 -7.19 13.58
N THR A 35 4.75 -7.47 13.75
CA THR A 35 4.27 -8.77 14.26
C THR A 35 4.68 -9.93 13.35
N ALA A 36 4.54 -9.80 12.03
CA ALA A 36 4.91 -10.84 11.07
C ALA A 36 6.41 -11.13 11.08
N ARG A 37 7.25 -10.11 11.25
CA ARG A 37 8.71 -10.27 11.38
C ARG A 37 9.10 -10.97 12.67
N GLU A 38 8.50 -10.58 13.79
CA GLU A 38 8.74 -11.19 15.10
C GLU A 38 8.28 -12.65 15.13
N ALA A 39 7.23 -12.99 14.39
CA ALA A 39 6.73 -14.35 14.22
C ALA A 39 7.42 -15.15 13.10
N PHE A 40 8.47 -14.61 12.45
CA PHE A 40 9.18 -15.23 11.31
C PHE A 40 8.25 -15.66 10.15
N GLN A 41 7.14 -14.95 9.96
CA GLN A 41 6.20 -15.20 8.86
C GLN A 41 6.68 -14.48 7.59
N PHE A 42 7.58 -15.11 6.84
CA PHE A 42 8.24 -14.50 5.69
C PHE A 42 7.27 -14.16 4.54
N GLU A 43 6.33 -15.05 4.21
CA GLU A 43 5.32 -14.80 3.19
C GLU A 43 4.44 -13.60 3.57
N ARG A 44 3.94 -13.59 4.82
CA ARG A 44 3.14 -12.47 5.33
C ARG A 44 3.92 -11.16 5.33
N THR A 45 5.18 -11.21 5.72
CA THR A 45 6.10 -10.05 5.68
C THR A 45 6.23 -9.50 4.26
N SER A 46 6.37 -10.39 3.26
CA SER A 46 6.45 -10.00 1.86
C SER A 46 5.15 -9.36 1.36
N SER A 47 4.00 -9.97 1.65
CA SER A 47 2.69 -9.44 1.27
C SER A 47 2.40 -8.07 1.88
N VAL A 48 2.67 -7.90 3.19
CA VAL A 48 2.48 -6.62 3.88
C VAL A 48 3.36 -5.52 3.27
N LYS A 49 4.63 -5.84 2.95
CA LYS A 49 5.51 -4.87 2.28
C LYS A 49 5.00 -4.47 0.89
N MET A 50 4.51 -5.43 0.11
CA MET A 50 3.93 -5.14 -1.21
C MET A 50 2.72 -4.21 -1.10
N GLU A 51 1.81 -4.47 -0.15
CA GLU A 51 0.66 -3.60 0.10
C GLU A 51 1.09 -2.18 0.50
N MET A 52 2.09 -2.06 1.38
CA MET A 52 2.66 -0.77 1.77
C MET A 52 3.23 0.00 0.58
N VAL A 53 3.93 -0.67 -0.34
CA VAL A 53 4.47 -0.05 -1.56
C VAL A 53 3.34 0.52 -2.42
N TYR A 54 2.27 -0.24 -2.65
CA TYR A 54 1.14 0.24 -3.45
C TYR A 54 0.43 1.44 -2.83
N ILE A 55 0.29 1.45 -1.50
CA ILE A 55 -0.28 2.62 -0.79
C ILE A 55 0.64 3.84 -0.95
N ILE A 56 1.96 3.68 -0.82
CA ILE A 56 2.93 4.78 -1.01
C ILE A 56 2.85 5.33 -2.44
N GLU A 57 2.81 4.45 -3.44
CA GLU A 57 2.69 4.85 -4.85
C GLU A 57 1.39 5.62 -5.09
N GLU A 58 0.27 5.15 -4.54
CA GLU A 58 -1.02 5.84 -4.68
C GLU A 58 -1.00 7.22 -4.02
N LEU A 59 -0.47 7.33 -2.81
CA LEU A 59 -0.32 8.62 -2.12
C LEU A 59 0.59 9.59 -2.90
N LYS A 60 1.68 9.11 -3.50
CA LYS A 60 2.56 9.92 -4.34
C LYS A 60 1.85 10.39 -5.61
N ASN A 61 1.16 9.50 -6.31
CA ASN A 61 0.42 9.84 -7.53
C ASN A 61 -0.65 10.93 -7.27
N ARG A 62 -1.33 10.85 -6.13
CA ARG A 62 -2.33 11.87 -5.74
C ARG A 62 -1.71 13.22 -5.40
N LYS A 63 -0.50 13.25 -4.83
CA LYS A 63 0.23 14.51 -4.60
C LYS A 63 0.64 15.17 -5.91
N VAL A 64 1.24 14.40 -6.83
CA VAL A 64 1.64 14.92 -8.15
C VAL A 64 0.45 15.47 -8.93
N LYS A 65 -0.68 14.75 -8.97
CA LYS A 65 -1.92 15.24 -9.63
C LYS A 65 -2.45 16.56 -9.05
N LYS A 66 -2.26 16.79 -7.75
CA LYS A 66 -2.70 18.03 -7.09
C LYS A 66 -1.79 19.21 -7.45
N GLU A 67 -0.49 18.95 -7.61
CA GLU A 67 0.52 19.94 -8.01
C GLU A 67 0.39 20.32 -9.50
N GLU A 68 0.00 19.38 -10.38
CA GLU A 68 -0.26 19.66 -11.81
C GLU A 68 -1.54 20.47 -12.07
N GLN A 69 -2.43 20.58 -11.07
CA GLN A 69 -3.71 21.29 -11.15
C GLN A 69 -3.71 22.64 -10.40
N SER A 70 -2.59 23.01 -9.77
CA SER A 70 -2.40 24.28 -9.04
C SER A 70 -1.55 25.25 -9.85
#